data_AF-A0A9D5NGH1-F1
#
_entry.id   AF-A0A9D5NGH1-F1
#
_cell.length_a   1.000
_cell.length_b   1.000
_cell.length_c   1.000
_cell.angle_alpha   90.00
_cell.angle_beta   90.00
_cell.angle_gamma   90.00
#
_symmetry.space_group_name_H-M   'P 1'
#
loop_
_entity.id
_entity.type
_entity.pdbx_description
1 polymer ?
#
loop_
_entity_poly.entity_id
_entity_poly.type
_entity_poly.pdbx_seq_one_letter_code
_entity_poly.pdbx_strand_id
1 'polypeptide(L)' 'MISNYLKEYFKENKISQYEIERKTGIKQCKINLSFNNKRKLTADELITISIAFNIDLEKIKKEIK' A
#
# COMPACT_ATOMS: atom_id res chain seq x y z
N MET A 1 -10.04 1.00 6.23
CA MET A 1 -9.01 -0.07 6.22
C MET A 1 -7.74 0.46 5.56
N ILE A 2 -6.56 0.07 6.06
CA ILE A 2 -5.24 0.51 5.55
C ILE A 2 -5.07 0.29 4.04
N SER A 3 -5.60 -0.83 3.54
CA SER A 3 -5.59 -1.18 2.12
C SER A 3 -6.32 -0.17 1.24
N ASN A 4 -7.46 0.35 1.68
CA ASN A 4 -8.22 1.35 0.93
C ASN A 4 -7.49 2.70 0.91
N TYR A 5 -6.92 3.13 2.04
CA TYR A 5 -6.12 4.35 2.10
C TYR A 5 -4.95 4.29 1.11
N LEU A 6 -4.17 3.21 1.16
CA LEU A 6 -3.03 3.02 0.26
C LEU A 6 -3.48 2.99 -1.20
N LYS A 7 -4.61 2.33 -1.51
CA LYS A 7 -5.17 2.29 -2.86
C LYS A 7 -5.49 3.69 -3.39
N GLU A 8 -6.16 4.53 -2.60
CA GLU A 8 -6.46 5.91 -3.00
C GLU A 8 -5.18 6.77 -3.08
N TYR A 9 -4.28 6.66 -2.10
CA TYR A 9 -2.99 7.35 -2.13
C TYR A 9 -2.21 7.06 -3.43
N PHE A 10 -2.09 5.78 -3.82
CA PHE A 10 -1.38 5.43 -5.05
C PHE A 10 -2.10 5.90 -6.31
N LYS A 11 -3.44 5.90 -6.30
CA LYS A 11 -4.25 6.42 -7.41
C LYS A 11 -4.08 7.92 -7.58
N GLU A 12 -4.14 8.70 -6.50
CA GLU A 12 -3.94 10.16 -6.50
C GLU A 12 -2.54 10.55 -6.98
N ASN A 13 -1.53 9.77 -6.56
CA ASN A 13 -0.13 9.98 -6.96
C ASN A 13 0.22 9.36 -8.33
N LYS A 14 -0.76 8.80 -9.07
CA LYS A 14 -0.57 8.14 -10.37
C LYS A 14 0.47 7.01 -10.36
N ILE A 15 0.61 6.33 -9.23
CA ILE A 15 1.53 5.22 -9.02
C ILE A 15 0.84 3.92 -9.46
N SER A 16 1.43 3.24 -10.44
CA SER A 16 0.93 1.95 -10.93
C SER A 16 1.31 0.79 -10.01
N GLN A 17 0.54 -0.30 -10.02
CA GLN A 17 0.91 -1.52 -9.26
C GLN A 17 2.25 -2.12 -9.72
N TYR A 18 2.60 -1.95 -11.00
CA TYR A 18 3.93 -2.33 -11.53
C TYR A 18 5.04 -1.54 -10.84
N GLU A 19 4.85 -0.24 -10.62
CA GLU A 19 5.83 0.59 -9.93
C GLU A 19 5.96 0.24 -8.45
N ILE A 20 4.83 -0.09 -7.79
CA ILE A 20 4.84 -0.62 -6.42
C ILE A 20 5.65 -1.91 -6.37
N GLU A 21 5.43 -2.86 -7.29
CA GLU A 21 6.23 -4.09 -7.36
C GLU A 21 7.71 -3.79 -7.58
N ARG A 22 8.05 -2.88 -8.50
CA ARG A 22 9.44 -2.51 -8.80
C ARG A 22 10.16 -1.91 -7.58
N LYS A 23 9.48 -1.10 -6.77
CA LYS A 23 10.08 -0.46 -5.59
C LYS A 23 10.07 -1.31 -4.32
N THR A 24 9.10 -2.19 -4.16
CA THR A 24 8.87 -2.95 -2.91
C THR A 24 9.19 -4.44 -3.03
N GLY A 25 9.30 -4.97 -4.24
CA GLY A 25 9.39 -6.41 -4.50
C GLY A 25 8.07 -7.17 -4.31
N ILE A 26 7.00 -6.52 -3.84
CA ILE A 26 5.69 -7.15 -3.64
C ILE A 26 5.04 -7.36 -4.99
N LYS A 27 4.74 -8.62 -5.33
CA LYS A 27 4.11 -8.95 -6.61
C LYS A 27 2.79 -8.21 -6.83
N GLN A 28 2.56 -7.74 -8.06
CA GLN A 28 1.30 -7.10 -8.47
C GLN A 28 0.06 -7.91 -8.08
N CYS A 29 0.10 -9.24 -8.21
CA CYS A 29 -1.01 -10.09 -7.79
C CYS A 29 -1.35 -9.96 -6.30
N LYS A 30 -0.34 -9.86 -5.44
CA LYS A 30 -0.51 -9.66 -3.99
C LYS A 30 -1.04 -8.27 -3.67
N ILE A 31 -0.51 -7.25 -4.33
CA ILE A 31 -0.99 -5.86 -4.21
C ILE A 31 -2.46 -5.78 -4.61
N ASN A 32 -2.82 -6.37 -5.74
CA ASN A 32 -4.18 -6.39 -6.25
C ASN A 32 -5.16 -7.11 -5.30
N LEU A 33 -4.76 -8.25 -4.73
CA LEU A 33 -5.57 -8.95 -3.73
C LEU A 33 -5.75 -8.11 -2.47
N SER A 34 -4.69 -7.47 -2.01
CA SER A 34 -4.72 -6.62 -0.81
C SER A 34 -5.57 -5.36 -1.00
N PHE A 35 -5.45 -4.67 -2.13
CA PHE A 35 -6.20 -3.45 -2.43
C PHE A 35 -7.68 -3.71 -2.75
N ASN A 36 -8.04 -4.95 -3.06
CA ASN A 36 -9.44 -5.36 -3.22
C ASN A 36 -9.97 -6.13 -2.01
N ASN A 37 -9.31 -6.00 -0.85
CA ASN A 37 -9.73 -6.59 0.43
C ASN A 37 -9.89 -8.13 0.41
N LYS A 38 -9.31 -8.81 -0.60
CA LYS A 38 -9.26 -10.28 -0.67
C LYS A 38 -8.14 -10.86 0.20
N ARG A 39 -7.23 -10.00 0.68
CA ARG A 39 -6.09 -10.33 1.53
C ARG A 39 -5.75 -9.15 2.43
N LYS A 40 -5.30 -9.39 3.65
CA LYS A 40 -4.71 -8.35 4.50
C LYS A 40 -3.24 -8.13 4.14
N LEU A 41 -2.80 -6.88 4.12
CA LEU A 41 -1.36 -6.59 4.09
C LEU A 41 -0.72 -7.10 5.39
N THR A 42 0.43 -7.75 5.27
CA THR A 42 1.24 -8.07 6.46
C THR A 42 1.89 -6.80 7.01
N ALA A 43 2.36 -6.85 8.26
CA ALA A 43 3.11 -5.73 8.84
C ALA A 43 4.37 -5.42 8.02
N ASP A 44 5.11 -6.44 7.59
CA ASP A 44 6.32 -6.27 6.78
C ASP A 44 6.02 -5.63 5.43
N GLU A 45 4.94 -6.05 4.75
CA GLU A 45 4.53 -5.46 3.48
C GLU A 45 4.16 -3.98 3.65
N LEU A 46 3.42 -3.66 4.72
CA LEU A 46 3.05 -2.29 5.03
C LEU A 46 4.29 -1.42 5.32
N ILE A 47 5.22 -1.90 6.14
CA ILE A 47 6.48 -1.20 6.43
C ILE A 47 7.30 -1.00 5.16
N THR A 48 7.43 -2.04 4.33
CA THR A 48 8.16 -1.96 3.06
C THR A 48 7.57 -0.92 2.13
N ILE A 49 6.24 -0.89 2.01
CA ILE A 49 5.52 0.12 1.22
C ILE A 49 5.77 1.52 1.79
N SER A 50 5.65 1.69 3.11
CA SER A 50 5.86 3.00 3.74
C SER A 50 7.26 3.54 3.56
N ILE A 51 8.29 2.70 3.68
CA ILE A 51 9.67 3.11 3.42
C ILE A 51 9.86 3.47 1.94
N ALA A 52 9.40 2.63 1.02
CA ALA A 52 9.61 2.81 -0.42
C ALA A 52 8.93 4.07 -0.99
N PHE A 53 7.85 4.53 -0.36
CA PHE A 53 7.06 5.68 -0.78
C PHE A 53 7.07 6.85 0.22
N ASN A 54 7.91 6.77 1.26
CA ASN A 54 8.01 7.76 2.32
C ASN A 54 6.63 8.13 2.93
N ILE A 55 5.81 7.11 3.20
CA ILE A 55 4.46 7.27 3.75
C ILE A 55 4.53 7.20 5.26
N ASP A 56 4.05 8.27 5.92
CA ASP A 56 3.93 8.32 7.38
C ASP A 56 2.80 7.41 7.89
N LEU A 57 3.17 6.34 8.58
CA LEU A 57 2.24 5.38 9.17
C LEU A 57 1.38 5.98 10.29
N GLU A 58 1.88 6.98 11.02
CA GLU A 58 1.09 7.66 12.05
C GLU A 58 -0.03 8.50 11.43
N LYS A 59 0.22 9.06 10.24
CA LYS A 59 -0.81 9.74 9.45
C LYS A 59 -1.89 8.75 9.00
N ILE A 60 -1.49 7.59 8.49
CA ILE A 60 -2.42 6.51 8.09
C ILE A 60 -3.32 6.09 9.26
N LYS A 61 -2.75 5.94 10.46
CA LYS A 61 -3.48 5.54 11.67
C LYS A 61 -4.53 6.58 12.09
N LYS A 62 -4.28 7.86 11.87
CA LYS A 62 -5.23 8.95 12.15
C LYS A 62 -6.38 9.00 11.15
N GLU A 63 -6.11 8.72 9.88
CA GLU A 63 -7.14 8.78 8.80
C GLU A 63 -8.07 7.57 8.76
N ILE A 64 -7.73 6.48 9.46
CA ILE A 64 -8.56 5.26 9.52
C ILE A 64 -9.36 5.19 10.84
N LYS A 65 -9.11 6.11 11.77
CA LYS A 65 -9.88 6.28 13.01
C LYS A 65 -11.21 6.95 12.72
#